data_AF-A0A953UIM4-F1
#
_entry.id   AF-A0A953UIM4-F1
#
_cell.length_a   1.000
_cell.length_b   1.000
_cell.length_c   1.000
_cell.angle_alpha   90.00
_cell.angle_beta   90.00
_cell.angle_gamma   90.00
#
_symmetry.space_group_name_H-M   'P 1'
#
loop_
_entity.id
_entity.type
_entity.pdbx_description
1 polymer ?
#
loop_
_entity_poly.entity_id
_entity_poly.type
_entity_poly.pdbx_seq_one_letter_code
_entity_poly.pdbx_strand_id
1 'polypeptide(L)' 'MKFQELLIGAIQRSEIPLRFEPGAEEAMAQPVTDVLQAWVSAHMPQSAKSDYDAGYRALAVQLLAELDGSADLPE' A
#
# COMPACT_ATOMS: atom_id res chain seq x y z
N MET A 1 -9.44 -8.55 -2.25
CA MET A 1 -9.26 -7.47 -3.25
C MET A 1 -7.87 -6.91 -3.02
N LYS A 2 -7.12 -6.65 -4.08
CA LYS A 2 -5.75 -6.13 -3.97
C LYS A 2 -5.76 -4.62 -3.77
N PHE A 3 -4.78 -4.11 -3.04
CA PHE A 3 -4.61 -2.68 -2.84
C PHE A 3 -4.44 -1.93 -4.18
N GLN A 4 -3.70 -2.53 -5.11
CA GLN A 4 -3.47 -1.97 -6.45
C GLN A 4 -4.78 -1.82 -7.23
N GLU A 5 -5.69 -2.78 -7.13
CA GLU A 5 -7.01 -2.72 -7.78
C GLU A 5 -7.85 -1.57 -7.20
N LEU A 6 -7.84 -1.40 -5.88
CA LEU A 6 -8.51 -0.29 -5.21
C LEU A 6 -7.93 1.07 -5.64
N LEU A 7 -6.60 1.17 -5.70
CA LEU A 7 -5.89 2.38 -6.06
C LEU A 7 -6.13 2.76 -7.53
N ILE A 8 -6.01 1.81 -8.46
CA ILE A 8 -6.32 2.02 -9.88
C ILE A 8 -7.78 2.44 -10.05
N GLY A 9 -8.72 1.78 -9.37
CA GLY A 9 -10.11 2.17 -9.39
C GLY A 9 -10.35 3.60 -8.86
N ALA A 10 -9.59 4.03 -7.85
CA ALA A 10 -9.65 5.40 -7.35
C ALA A 10 -9.06 6.41 -8.35
N ILE A 11 -7.94 6.06 -9.00
CA ILE A 11 -7.31 6.86 -10.05
C ILE A 11 -8.26 7.03 -11.24
N GLN A 12 -8.92 5.98 -11.71
CA GLN A 12 -9.89 6.05 -12.80
C GLN A 12 -11.11 6.92 -12.49
N ARG A 13 -11.54 6.96 -11.22
CA ARG A 13 -12.62 7.85 -10.77
C ARG A 13 -12.16 9.28 -10.53
N SER A 14 -10.86 9.50 -10.42
CA SER A 14 -10.33 10.84 -10.25
C SER A 14 -10.44 11.59 -11.59
N GLU A 15 -10.86 12.85 -11.57
CA GLU A 15 -10.88 13.71 -12.76
C GLU A 15 -9.45 14.12 -13.21
N ILE A 16 -8.43 13.33 -12.88
CA ILE A 16 -7.06 13.56 -13.29
C ILE A 16 -6.97 13.27 -14.79
N PRO A 17 -6.59 14.25 -15.63
CA PRO A 17 -6.39 14.01 -17.05
C PRO A 17 -5.08 13.22 -17.23
N LEU A 18 -5.12 11.92 -16.98
CA LEU A 18 -4.04 11.02 -17.33
C LEU A 18 -3.94 11.03 -18.84
N ARG A 19 -2.77 11.42 -19.36
CA ARG A 19 -2.51 11.29 -20.79
C ARG A 19 -2.63 9.81 -21.11
N PHE A 20 -3.56 9.48 -22.01
CA PHE A 20 -4.06 8.14 -22.40
C PHE A 20 -3.01 7.18 -22.99
N GLU A 21 -1.78 7.18 -22.49
CA GLU A 21 -0.82 6.15 -22.82
C GLU A 21 -1.18 4.89 -22.02
N PRO A 22 -1.27 3.72 -22.66
CA PRO A 22 -1.45 2.45 -21.95
C PRO A 22 -0.41 2.30 -20.84
N GLY A 23 -0.85 2.06 -19.60
CA GLY A 23 0.04 1.93 -18.45
C GLY A 23 0.19 3.19 -17.58
N ALA A 24 -0.51 4.29 -17.92
CA ALA A 24 -0.43 5.53 -17.16
C ALA A 24 -0.99 5.38 -15.73
N GLU A 25 -2.02 4.56 -15.55
CA GLU A 25 -2.62 4.25 -14.24
C GLU A 25 -1.64 3.48 -13.36
N GLU A 26 -1.01 2.43 -13.89
CA GLU A 26 -0.01 1.63 -13.19
C GLU A 26 1.23 2.47 -12.86
N ALA A 27 1.68 3.31 -13.79
CA ALA A 27 2.79 4.23 -13.59
C ALA A 27 2.50 5.27 -12.49
N MET A 28 1.22 5.58 -12.24
CA MET A 28 0.80 6.47 -11.15
C MET A 28 0.54 5.74 -9.83
N ALA A 29 0.06 4.50 -9.89
CA ALA A 29 -0.16 3.67 -8.71
C ALA A 29 1.17 3.28 -8.04
N GLN A 30 2.22 3.02 -8.81
CA GLN A 30 3.52 2.62 -8.29
C GLN A 30 4.15 3.64 -7.31
N PRO A 31 4.35 4.92 -7.66
CA PRO A 31 4.97 5.88 -6.73
C PRO A 31 4.14 6.09 -5.47
N VAL A 32 2.81 6.00 -5.54
CA VAL A 32 1.94 6.06 -4.36
C VAL A 32 2.17 4.84 -3.46
N THR A 33 2.24 3.65 -4.05
CA THR A 33 2.53 2.40 -3.33
C THR A 33 3.90 2.47 -2.65
N ASP A 34 4.93 2.95 -3.36
CA ASP A 34 6.28 3.11 -2.83
C ASP A 34 6.32 4.07 -1.64
N VAL A 35 5.62 5.22 -1.73
CA VAL A 35 5.53 6.19 -0.64
C VAL A 35 4.87 5.59 0.60
N LEU A 36 3.78 4.84 0.43
CA LEU A 36 3.09 4.18 1.53
C LEU A 36 3.95 3.08 2.16
N GLN A 37 4.64 2.28 1.35
CA GLN A 37 5.57 1.26 1.85
C GLN A 37 6.70 1.89 2.67
N ALA A 38 7.28 2.99 2.19
CA ALA A 38 8.30 3.73 2.91
C ALA A 38 7.77 4.31 4.22
N TRP A 39 6.55 4.87 4.21
CA TRP A 39 5.91 5.42 5.39
C TRP A 39 5.61 4.36 6.44
N VAL A 40 5.04 3.22 6.07
CA VAL A 40 4.78 2.11 7.01
C VAL A 40 6.08 1.54 7.56
N SER A 41 7.09 1.34 6.69
CA SER A 41 8.39 0.82 7.10
C SER A 41 9.10 1.74 8.11
N ALA A 42 8.98 3.06 7.95
CA ALA A 42 9.56 4.03 8.89
C ALA A 42 8.95 3.98 10.29
N HIS A 43 7.70 3.53 10.41
CA HIS A 43 6.98 3.44 11.68
C HIS A 43 7.09 2.05 12.33
N MET A 44 7.61 1.05 11.62
CA MET A 44 7.74 -0.31 12.12
C MET A 44 8.72 -0.38 13.30
N PRO A 45 8.35 -1.00 14.44
CA PRO A 45 9.24 -1.14 15.57
C PRO A 45 10.36 -2.13 15.22
N GLN A 46 11.62 -1.71 15.41
CA GLN A 46 12.80 -2.51 15.07
C GLN A 46 12.94 -3.78 15.95
N SER A 47 12.36 -3.78 17.14
CA SER A 47 12.33 -4.92 18.05
C SER A 47 11.02 -4.90 18.85
N ALA A 48 10.44 -6.08 19.08
CA ALA A 48 9.30 -6.22 19.97
C ALA A 48 9.80 -6.36 21.40
N LYS A 49 9.53 -5.35 22.25
CA LYS A 49 9.92 -5.35 23.68
C LYS A 49 8.74 -5.64 24.60
N SER A 50 7.54 -5.72 24.04
CA SER A 50 6.27 -6.01 24.71
C SER A 50 5.31 -6.70 23.74
N ASP A 51 4.25 -7.30 24.28
CA ASP A 51 3.16 -7.88 23.47
C ASP A 51 2.50 -6.82 22.57
N TYR A 52 2.43 -5.58 23.05
CA TYR A 52 1.98 -4.44 22.26
C TYR A 52 2.88 -4.20 21.05
N ASP A 53 4.20 -4.16 21.23
CA ASP A 53 5.15 -3.97 20.13
C ASP A 53 5.11 -5.14 19.14
N ALA A 54 4.86 -6.36 19.62
CA ALA A 54 4.70 -7.54 18.78
C ALA A 54 3.44 -7.43 17.90
N GLY A 55 2.31 -7.02 18.48
CA GLY A 55 1.07 -6.76 17.74
C GLY A 55 1.22 -5.61 16.74
N TYR A 56 1.87 -4.52 17.16
CA TYR A 56 2.15 -3.38 16.28
C TYR A 56 3.04 -3.77 15.09
N ARG A 57 4.07 -4.58 15.32
CA ARG A 57 4.92 -5.13 14.27
C ARG A 57 4.15 -6.05 13.32
N ALA A 58 3.28 -6.92 13.85
CA ALA A 58 2.47 -7.82 13.05
C ALA A 58 1.52 -7.05 12.12
N LEU A 59 0.90 -5.98 12.63
CA LEU A 59 0.07 -5.08 11.82
C LEU A 59 0.90 -4.41 10.71
N ALA A 60 2.08 -3.87 11.02
CA ALA A 60 2.94 -3.25 10.01
C ALA A 60 3.34 -4.24 8.89
N VAL A 61 3.66 -5.49 9.24
CA VAL A 61 3.94 -6.55 8.26
C VAL A 61 2.73 -6.85 7.38
N GLN A 62 1.55 -6.94 7.99
CA GLN A 62 0.30 -7.18 7.26
C GLN A 62 0.01 -6.05 6.27
N LEU A 63 0.14 -4.78 6.70
CA LEU A 63 -0.06 -3.62 5.83
C LEU A 63 0.94 -3.61 4.66
N LEU A 64 2.21 -3.96 4.88
CA LEU A 64 3.20 -4.05 3.82
C LEU A 64 2.85 -5.16 2.80
N ALA A 65 2.37 -6.31 3.27
CA ALA A 65 1.90 -7.39 2.41
C ALA A 65 0.63 -7.01 1.61
N GLU A 66 -0.23 -6.17 2.18
CA GLU A 66 -1.39 -5.63 1.44
C GLU A 66 -0.93 -4.63 0.35
N LEU A 67 0.02 -3.76 0.68
CA LEU A 67 0.57 -2.75 -0.25
C LEU A 67 1.35 -3.38 -1.41
N ASP A 68 2.11 -4.45 -1.19
CA ASP A 68 2.85 -5.14 -2.26
C ASP A 68 2.01 -6.17 -3.04
N GLY A 69 0.76 -6.40 -2.61
CA GLY A 69 -0.19 -7.32 -3.24
C GLY A 69 -0.04 -8.79 -2.82
N SER A 70 0.89 -9.11 -1.91
CA SER A 70 1.06 -10.47 -1.35
C SER A 70 -0.13 -10.91 -0.49
N ALA A 71 -0.85 -9.97 0.11
CA ALA A 71 -2.09 -10.19 0.85
C ALA A 71 -3.27 -9.49 0.18
N ASP A 72 -4.48 -9.94 0.49
CA ASP A 72 -5.72 -9.23 0.18
C ASP A 72 -6.04 -8.21 1.28
N LEU A 73 -6.69 -7.12 0.90
CA LEU A 73 -7.30 -6.21 1.86
C LEU A 73 -8.38 -6.93 2.69
N PRO A 74 -8.53 -6.57 3.97
CA PRO A 74 -9.63 -7.06 4.80
C PRO A 74 -11.00 -6.62 4.24
N GLU A 75 -12.03 -7.42 4.50
CA GLU A 75 -13.44 -7.11 4.15
C GLU A 75 -14.05 -5.98 5.00
#